data_AF-A0AAV0PD77-F1
#
_entry.id   AF-A0AAV0PD77-F1
#
_cell.length_a   1.000
_cell.length_b   1.000
_cell.length_c   1.000
_cell.angle_alpha   90.00
_cell.angle_beta   90.00
_cell.angle_gamma   90.00
#
_symmetry.space_group_name_H-M   'P 1'
#
loop_
_entity.id
_entity.type
_entity.pdbx_description
1 polymer ?
#
loop_
_entity_poly.entity_id
_entity_poly.type
_entity_poly.pdbx_seq_one_letter_code
_entity_poly.pdbx_strand_id
1 'polypeptide(L)'
;MPVFDNLELSLISQKKNNKPCSRLVRACSRMFFGGVTFFIAVTFPFLPSLAPLIGAVALPLTLAYPCLMWIAMKMKVKKSAPNTDCKSGGDVAVWGLNLLLGSLGMALCVLLVVGAVWSLADKGLHANFFKPE
;
A
#
# COMPACT_ATOMS: atom_id res chain seq x y z
N MET A 1 5.75 -12.88 -2.86
CA MET A 1 5.17 -13.45 -4.09
C MET A 1 3.65 -13.18 -4.14
N PRO A 2 3.26 -11.90 -4.17
CA PRO A 2 2.03 -11.53 -4.90
C PRO A 2 2.32 -10.53 -6.03
N VAL A 3 3.37 -9.71 -5.90
CA VAL A 3 3.73 -8.71 -6.92
C VAL A 3 4.11 -9.39 -8.25
N PHE A 4 4.93 -10.45 -8.18
CA PHE A 4 5.32 -11.20 -9.38
C PHE A 4 4.13 -11.92 -10.03
N ASP A 5 3.21 -12.48 -9.24
CA ASP A 5 2.02 -13.12 -9.79
C ASP A 5 1.06 -12.11 -10.44
N ASN A 6 0.89 -10.93 -9.84
CA ASN A 6 0.09 -9.85 -10.44
C ASN A 6 0.73 -9.26 -11.72
N LEU A 7 2.06 -9.18 -11.76
CA LEU A 7 2.79 -8.76 -12.96
C LEU A 7 2.73 -9.83 -14.06
N GLU A 8 2.89 -11.11 -13.71
CA GLU A 8 2.73 -12.23 -14.64
C GLU A 8 1.30 -12.26 -15.21
N LEU A 9 0.27 -12.07 -14.37
CA LEU A 9 -1.12 -11.94 -14.81
C LEU A 9 -1.31 -10.74 -15.74
N SER A 10 -0.76 -9.58 -15.40
CA SER A 10 -0.85 -8.38 -16.24
C SER A 10 -0.18 -8.59 -17.61
N LEU A 11 1.01 -9.20 -17.64
CA LEU A 11 1.73 -9.48 -18.88
C LEU A 11 1.03 -10.54 -19.74
N ILE A 12 0.41 -11.55 -19.12
CA ILE A 12 -0.40 -12.55 -19.82
C ILE A 12 -1.70 -11.92 -20.33
N SER A 13 -2.37 -11.07 -19.55
CA SER A 13 -3.58 -10.36 -19.99
C SER A 13 -3.32 -9.40 -21.15
N GLN A 14 -2.16 -8.74 -21.17
CA GLN A 14 -1.74 -7.87 -22.28
C GLN A 14 -1.34 -8.66 -23.53
N LYS A 15 -0.80 -9.87 -23.36
CA LYS A 15 -0.40 -10.74 -24.46
C LYS A 15 -1.58 -11.66 -24.79
N LYS A 16 -2.41 -11.25 -25.77
CA LYS A 16 -3.65 -11.87 -26.30
C LYS A 16 -3.65 -13.39 -26.61
N ASN A 17 -2.61 -14.14 -26.24
CA ASN A 17 -2.35 -15.51 -26.64
C ASN A 17 -2.35 -16.54 -25.50
N ASN A 18 -2.74 -16.21 -24.25
CA ASN A 18 -2.94 -17.16 -23.11
C ASN A 18 -1.90 -18.30 -23.02
N LYS A 19 -0.64 -18.03 -23.37
CA LYS A 19 0.44 -19.03 -23.34
C LYS A 19 1.07 -19.00 -21.95
N PRO A 20 1.40 -20.17 -21.37
CA PRO A 20 2.06 -20.24 -20.07
C PRO A 20 3.35 -19.41 -20.10
N CYS A 21 3.56 -18.59 -19.08
CA CYS A 21 4.76 -17.77 -18.97
C CYS A 21 5.99 -18.69 -18.97
N SER A 22 6.94 -18.44 -19.88
CA SER A 22 8.16 -19.24 -19.96
C SER A 22 8.90 -19.18 -18.62
N ARG A 23 9.40 -20.32 -18.12
CA ARG A 23 10.22 -20.38 -16.89
C ARG A 23 11.39 -19.38 -16.92
N LEU A 24 11.86 -19.02 -18.11
CA LEU A 24 12.88 -18.00 -18.30
C LEU A 24 12.40 -16.59 -17.93
N VAL A 25 11.18 -16.19 -18.27
CA VAL A 25 10.64 -14.86 -17.92
C VAL A 25 10.49 -14.72 -16.41
N ARG A 26 10.04 -15.78 -15.75
CA ARG A 26 9.95 -15.85 -14.28
C ARG A 26 11.32 -15.79 -13.61
N ALA A 27 12.32 -16.49 -14.16
CA ALA A 27 13.69 -16.45 -13.63
C ALA A 27 14.33 -15.07 -13.85
N CYS A 28 14.19 -14.49 -15.04
CA CYS A 28 14.71 -13.17 -15.38
C CYS A 28 14.08 -12.06 -14.55
N SER A 29 12.75 -12.08 -14.34
CA SER A 29 12.08 -11.04 -13.52
C SER A 29 12.58 -11.07 -12.07
N ARG A 30 12.83 -12.26 -11.52
CA ARG A 30 13.33 -12.41 -10.15
C ARG A 30 14.80 -12.02 -10.02
N MET A 31 15.64 -12.41 -10.99
CA MET A 31 17.05 -12.01 -11.03
C MET A 31 17.20 -10.49 -11.23
N PHE A 32 16.40 -9.91 -12.13
CA PHE A 32 16.39 -8.47 -12.40
C PHE A 32 15.95 -7.68 -11.18
N PHE A 33 14.82 -8.05 -10.56
CA PHE A 33 14.35 -7.36 -9.35
C PHE A 33 15.37 -7.46 -8.20
N GLY A 34 15.95 -8.65 -7.98
CA GLY A 34 17.00 -8.83 -6.98
C GLY A 34 18.24 -7.98 -7.27
N GLY A 35 18.72 -7.98 -8.51
CA GLY A 35 19.87 -7.19 -8.94
C GLY A 35 19.63 -5.68 -8.84
N VAL A 36 18.46 -5.20 -9.27
CA VAL A 36 18.05 -3.80 -9.13
C VAL A 36 17.97 -3.41 -7.65
N THR A 37 17.37 -4.25 -6.81
CA THR A 37 17.26 -3.96 -5.37
C THR A 37 18.64 -3.89 -4.72
N PHE A 38 19.55 -4.81 -5.07
CA PHE A 38 20.93 -4.81 -4.59
C PHE A 38 21.69 -3.56 -5.05
N PHE A 39 21.56 -3.19 -6.33
CA PHE A 39 22.18 -1.99 -6.88
C PHE A 39 21.70 -0.72 -6.17
N ILE A 40 20.39 -0.60 -5.94
CA ILE A 40 19.79 0.54 -5.22
C ILE A 40 20.30 0.58 -3.78
N ALA A 41 20.35 -0.56 -3.08
CA ALA A 41 20.82 -0.63 -1.71
C ALA A 41 22.29 -0.18 -1.55
N VAL A 42 23.16 -0.55 -2.49
CA VAL A 42 24.58 -0.13 -2.50
C VAL A 42 24.74 1.35 -2.90
N THR A 43 23.92 1.82 -3.85
CA THR A 43 24.02 3.20 -4.37
C THR A 43 23.46 4.23 -3.39
N PHE A 44 22.38 3.88 -2.69
CA PHE A 44 21.61 4.78 -1.85
C PHE A 44 21.41 4.18 -0.42
N PRO A 45 22.46 4.18 0.41
CA PRO A 45 22.41 3.65 1.77
C PRO A 45 21.46 4.40 2.71
N PHE A 46 20.95 5.57 2.30
CA PHE A 46 20.00 6.38 3.07
C PHE A 46 18.53 5.96 2.91
N LEU A 47 18.18 5.03 2.00
CA LEU A 47 16.80 4.54 1.83
C LEU A 47 16.11 4.06 3.12
N PRO A 48 16.79 3.37 4.06
CA PRO A 48 16.19 2.95 5.31
C PRO A 48 15.62 4.13 6.12
N SER A 49 16.24 5.31 6.04
CA SER A 49 15.75 6.53 6.70
C SER A 49 14.44 7.06 6.09
N LEU A 50 14.16 6.72 4.82
CA LEU A 50 12.90 7.05 4.14
C LEU A 50 11.82 5.97 4.28
N ALA A 51 12.18 4.77 4.78
CA ALA A 51 11.22 3.68 4.98
C ALA A 51 9.98 4.10 5.83
N PRO A 52 10.10 4.93 6.88
CA PRO A 52 8.95 5.45 7.62
C PRO A 52 7.98 6.27 6.74
N LEU A 53 8.48 7.05 5.78
CA LEU A 53 7.64 7.82 4.85
C LEU A 53 6.88 6.89 3.89
N ILE A 54 7.58 5.88 3.35
CA ILE A 54 6.97 4.88 2.46
C ILE A 54 5.91 4.08 3.21
N GLY A 55 6.20 3.67 4.45
CA GLY A 55 5.26 2.99 5.33
C GLY A 55 4.05 3.84 5.70
N ALA A 56 4.23 5.15 5.89
CA ALA A 56 3.14 6.07 6.19
C ALA A 56 2.11 6.12 5.05
N VAL A 57 2.53 6.10 3.78
CA VAL A 57 1.61 6.08 2.62
C VAL A 57 0.87 4.74 2.49
N ALA A 58 1.50 3.64 2.93
CA ALA A 58 0.87 2.32 2.87
C ALA A 58 -0.29 2.15 3.88
N LEU A 59 -0.26 2.86 5.02
CA LEU A 59 -1.25 2.72 6.09
C LEU A 59 -2.67 3.19 5.70
N PRO A 60 -2.87 4.36 5.06
CA PRO A 60 -4.17 4.73 4.49
C PRO A 60 -4.68 3.71 3.47
N LEU A 61 -3.78 3.15 2.66
CA LEU A 61 -4.16 2.23 1.61
C LEU A 61 -4.64 0.88 2.18
N THR A 62 -4.04 0.40 3.26
CA THR A 62 -4.40 -0.89 3.86
C THR A 62 -5.51 -0.79 4.91
N LEU A 63 -5.60 0.33 5.65
CA LEU A 63 -6.55 0.49 6.75
C LEU A 63 -7.71 1.42 6.39
N ALA A 64 -7.43 2.62 5.88
CA ALA A 64 -8.48 3.61 5.62
C ALA A 64 -9.31 3.28 4.37
N TYR A 65 -8.66 2.82 3.29
CA TYR A 65 -9.32 2.50 2.03
C TYR A 65 -10.46 1.47 2.16
N PRO A 66 -10.27 0.27 2.74
CA PRO A 66 -11.35 -0.71 2.86
C PRO A 66 -12.49 -0.22 3.77
N CYS A 67 -12.16 0.51 4.84
CA CYS A 67 -13.15 1.09 5.76
C CYS A 67 -14.02 2.15 5.07
N LEU A 68 -13.42 3.07 4.32
CA LEU A 68 -14.14 4.10 3.55
C LEU A 68 -14.92 3.47 2.39
N MET A 69 -14.37 2.45 1.72
CA MET A 69 -15.05 1.73 0.65
C MET A 69 -16.32 1.04 1.15
N TRP A 70 -16.27 0.39 2.32
CA TRP A 70 -17.45 -0.21 2.95
C TRP A 70 -18.56 0.82 3.21
N ILE A 71 -18.20 1.97 3.79
CA ILE A 71 -19.14 3.06 4.06
C ILE A 71 -19.76 3.58 2.77
N ALA A 72 -18.94 3.79 1.73
CA ALA A 72 -19.41 4.27 0.42
C ALA A 72 -20.37 3.27 -0.25
N MET A 73 -20.10 1.96 -0.16
CA MET A 73 -20.99 0.93 -0.69
C MET A 73 -22.34 0.93 0.02
N LYS A 74 -22.35 0.97 1.37
CA LYS A 74 -23.60 1.00 2.16
C LYS A 74 -24.43 2.26 1.92
N MET A 75 -23.78 3.42 1.76
CA MET A 75 -24.48 4.67 1.40
C MET A 75 -25.13 4.61 0.01
N LYS A 76 -24.46 4.00 -0.98
CA LYS A 76 -25.01 3.82 -2.33
C LYS A 76 -26.24 2.91 -2.34
N VAL A 77 -26.18 1.78 -1.63
CA VAL A 77 -27.31 0.85 -1.51
C VAL A 77 -28.54 1.54 -0.90
N LYS A 78 -28.35 2.35 0.16
CA LYS A 78 -29.44 3.11 0.79
C LYS A 78 -30.11 4.11 -0.14
N LYS A 79 -29.36 4.66 -1.12
CA LYS A 79 -29.89 5.63 -2.10
C LYS A 79 -30.69 4.96 -3.22
N SER A 80 -30.33 3.74 -3.61
CA SER A 80 -31.02 2.98 -4.67
C SER A 80 -32.24 2.18 -4.17
N ALA A 81 -32.29 1.84 -2.89
CA ALA A 81 -33.43 1.18 -2.25
C ALA A 81 -33.71 1.82 -0.87
N PRO A 82 -34.57 2.84 -0.79
CA PRO A 82 -34.82 3.59 0.44
C PRO A 82 -35.62 2.82 1.50
N ASN A 83 -36.27 1.71 1.13
CA ASN A 83 -37.19 0.94 1.99
C ASN A 83 -36.57 -0.32 2.61
N THR A 84 -35.31 -0.63 2.34
CA THR A 84 -34.60 -1.71 3.06
C THR A 84 -34.04 -1.15 4.36
N ASP A 85 -34.79 -1.39 5.46
CA ASP A 85 -34.40 -1.08 6.83
C ASP A 85 -33.11 -1.84 7.23
N CYS A 86 -31.94 -1.33 6.85
CA CYS A 86 -30.68 -1.65 7.49
C CYS A 86 -30.61 -0.92 8.84
N LYS A 87 -31.46 -1.34 9.78
CA LYS A 87 -31.44 -0.87 11.17
C LYS A 87 -31.47 -2.07 12.12
N SER A 88 -30.64 -3.08 11.85
CA SER A 88 -30.25 -4.02 12.90
C SER A 88 -29.26 -3.29 13.81
N GLY A 89 -29.43 -3.37 15.14
CA GLY A 89 -28.59 -2.65 16.10
C GLY A 89 -27.08 -2.92 15.95
N GLY A 90 -26.70 -4.04 15.32
CA GLY A 90 -25.31 -4.36 14.97
C GLY A 90 -24.72 -3.55 13.80
N ASP A 91 -25.53 -3.12 12.83
CA ASP A 91 -25.04 -2.41 11.64
C ASP A 91 -24.57 -0.98 11.96
N VAL A 92 -25.21 -0.33 12.94
CA VAL A 92 -24.81 1.02 13.40
C VAL A 92 -23.47 0.97 14.14
N ALA A 93 -23.25 -0.06 14.95
CA ALA A 93 -21.98 -0.27 15.65
C ALA A 93 -20.83 -0.55 14.67
N VAL A 94 -21.06 -1.39 13.65
CA VAL A 94 -20.07 -1.66 12.58
C VAL A 94 -19.78 -0.42 11.73
N TRP A 95 -20.79 0.39 11.46
CA TRP A 95 -20.61 1.67 10.75
C TRP A 95 -19.75 2.65 11.55
N GLY A 96 -20.03 2.81 12.85
CA GLY A 96 -19.23 3.64 13.76
C GLY A 96 -17.79 3.12 13.91
N LEU A 97 -17.61 1.81 14.02
CA LEU A 97 -16.30 1.17 14.12
C LEU A 97 -15.47 1.38 12.85
N ASN A 98 -16.05 1.22 11.66
CA ASN A 98 -15.34 1.47 10.39
C ASN A 98 -15.00 2.95 10.19
N LEU A 99 -15.88 3.87 10.65
CA LEU A 99 -15.57 5.31 10.61
C LEU A 99 -14.44 5.67 11.59
N LEU A 100 -14.44 5.07 12.78
CA LEU A 100 -13.38 5.22 13.77
C LEU A 100 -12.05 4.64 13.27
N LEU A 101 -12.03 3.41 12.75
CA LEU A 101 -10.82 2.80 12.19
C LEU A 101 -10.28 3.59 10.99
N GLY A 102 -11.17 4.07 10.12
CA GLY A 102 -10.79 4.89 8.96
C GLY A 102 -10.16 6.22 9.38
N SER A 103 -10.79 6.94 10.31
CA SER A 103 -10.25 8.20 10.84
C SER A 103 -8.96 8.01 11.64
N LEU A 104 -8.87 6.95 12.45
CA LEU A 104 -7.66 6.58 13.19
C LEU A 104 -6.52 6.23 12.23
N GLY A 105 -6.78 5.50 11.14
CA GLY A 105 -5.79 5.21 10.11
C GLY A 105 -5.25 6.46 9.42
N MET A 106 -6.12 7.43 9.11
CA MET A 106 -5.70 8.70 8.53
C MET A 106 -4.91 9.55 9.53
N ALA A 107 -5.31 9.58 10.80
CA ALA A 107 -4.58 10.28 11.86
C ALA A 107 -3.19 9.67 12.08
N LEU A 108 -3.08 8.34 12.14
CA LEU A 108 -1.80 7.64 12.23
C LEU A 108 -0.89 7.94 11.03
N CYS A 109 -1.44 8.02 9.82
CA CYS A 109 -0.67 8.44 8.65
C CYS A 109 -0.06 9.82 8.82
N VAL A 110 -0.84 10.82 9.28
CA VAL A 110 -0.33 12.17 9.50
C VAL A 110 0.75 12.18 10.59
N LEU A 111 0.53 11.50 11.71
CA LEU A 111 1.51 11.39 12.79
C LEU A 111 2.81 10.76 12.32
N LEU A 112 2.75 9.70 11.52
CA LEU A 112 3.93 9.03 11.00
C LEU A 112 4.67 9.88 9.97
N VAL A 113 3.97 10.63 9.12
CA VAL A 113 4.62 11.59 8.20
C VAL A 113 5.34 12.65 9.01
N VAL A 114 4.70 13.25 10.02
CA VAL A 114 5.33 14.27 10.87
C VAL A 114 6.55 13.70 11.60
N GLY A 115 6.42 12.53 12.22
CA GLY A 115 7.53 11.87 12.91
C GLY A 115 8.68 11.50 11.97
N ALA A 116 8.38 11.06 10.76
CA ALA A 116 9.38 10.75 9.75
C ALA A 116 10.12 12.01 9.27
N VAL A 117 9.38 13.10 8.99
CA VAL A 117 9.96 14.39 8.62
C VAL A 117 10.82 14.95 9.76
N TRP A 118 10.37 14.84 11.00
CA TRP A 118 11.12 15.32 12.16
C TRP A 118 12.39 14.49 12.38
N SER A 119 12.31 13.16 12.32
CA SER A 119 13.50 12.30 12.37
C SER A 119 14.47 12.58 11.23
N LEU A 120 13.97 12.99 10.06
CA LEU A 120 14.81 13.35 8.91
C LEU A 120 15.49 14.72 9.11
N ALA A 121 14.78 15.65 9.75
CA ALA A 121 15.31 16.96 10.11
C ALA A 121 16.41 16.86 11.19
N ASP A 122 16.19 16.07 12.24
CA ASP A 122 17.15 15.94 13.35
C ASP A 122 18.40 15.15 12.95
N LYS A 123 18.25 14.07 12.17
CA LYS A 123 19.39 13.24 11.74
C LYS A 123 20.13 13.82 10.54
N GLY A 124 19.47 14.71 9.78
CA GLY A 124 19.94 15.18 8.49
C GLY A 124 19.93 14.06 7.44
N LEU A 125 19.72 14.42 6.17
CA LEU A 125 19.91 13.46 5.08
C LEU A 125 21.42 13.37 4.77
N HIS A 126 22.13 12.49 5.46
CA HIS A 126 23.51 12.12 5.08
C HIS A 126 23.46 11.36 3.75
N ALA A 127 23.46 12.10 2.64
CA ALA A 127 23.46 11.56 1.28
C ALA A 127 24.86 10.99 0.94
N ASN A 128 25.24 9.91 1.62
CA ASN A 128 26.43 9.12 1.31
C ASN A 128 26.13 8.29 0.06
N PHE A 129 26.64 8.68 -1.09
CA PHE A 129 26.57 7.86 -2.30
C PHE A 129 27.74 6.86 -2.30
N PHE A 130 27.46 5.57 -2.55
CA PHE A 130 28.45 4.49 -2.63
C PHE A 130 29.29 4.23 -1.36
N LYS A 131 28.86 4.72 -0.19
CA LYS A 131 29.44 4.38 1.11
C LYS A 131 28.39 3.69 1.96
N PRO A 132 28.22 2.36 1.81
CA PRO A 132 27.37 1.60 2.71
C PRO A 132 27.97 1.68 4.12
N GLU A 133 27.14 2.07 5.08
CA GLU A 133 27.43 2.08 6.52
C GLU A 133 27.07 0.75 7.19
#